data_AF-A0AAV1YW79-F1
#
_entry.id   AF-A0AAV1YW79-F1
#
_cell.length_a   1.000
_cell.length_b   1.000
_cell.length_c   1.000
_cell.angle_alpha   90.00
_cell.angle_beta   90.00
_cell.angle_gamma   90.00
#
_symmetry.space_group_name_H-M   'P 1'
#
loop_
_entity.id
_entity.type
_entity.pdbx_description
1 polymer ?
#
loop_
_entity_poly.entity_id
_entity_poly.type
_entity_poly.pdbx_seq_one_letter_code
_entity_poly.pdbx_strand_id
1 'polypeptide(L)'
;MKLLLAAAVLTIFLAISEAKRCRSSEECSEDECCVAKGIFGFRKGECRKLAQNGEECSEKEDAVGFLDEQYIHHCPCASGLSCEPSEVKDLPFIGTIKIDERCVGDSSHTTPAEPEPETEEPEPETEEPEPEPETEEPEPEEPEPESEK
;
A
#
# COMPACT_ATOMS: atom_id res chain seq x y z
N MET A 1 24.67 16.46 -12.10
CA MET A 1 24.72 15.19 -11.35
C MET A 1 23.78 15.20 -10.14
N LYS A 2 23.87 16.16 -9.21
CA LYS A 2 22.94 16.28 -8.06
C LYS A 2 21.44 16.37 -8.43
N LEU A 3 21.11 17.06 -9.52
CA LEU A 3 19.73 17.17 -10.03
C LEU A 3 19.21 15.85 -10.64
N LEU A 4 20.09 14.99 -11.18
CA LEU A 4 19.69 13.70 -11.74
C LEU A 4 19.43 12.68 -10.63
N LEU A 5 20.22 12.71 -9.56
CA LEU A 5 19.99 11.90 -8.35
C LEU A 5 18.68 12.29 -7.66
N ALA A 6 18.41 13.59 -7.48
CA ALA A 6 17.16 14.04 -6.89
C ALA A 6 15.93 13.62 -7.72
N ALA A 7 16.02 13.69 -9.05
CA ALA A 7 14.94 13.25 -9.93
C ALA A 7 14.70 11.73 -9.86
N ALA A 8 15.76 10.92 -9.82
CA ALA A 8 15.67 9.46 -9.70
C ALA A 8 15.05 9.03 -8.36
N VAL A 9 15.46 9.65 -7.26
CA VAL A 9 14.89 9.40 -5.93
C VAL A 9 13.40 9.76 -5.91
N LEU A 10 13.02 10.91 -6.47
CA LEU A 10 11.62 11.33 -6.52
C LEU A 10 10.74 10.38 -7.35
N THR A 11 11.26 9.80 -8.44
CA THR A 11 10.52 8.81 -9.23
C THR A 11 10.31 7.48 -8.50
N ILE A 12 11.25 7.07 -7.65
CA ILE A 12 11.15 5.83 -6.86
C ILE A 12 10.08 5.98 -5.77
N PHE A 13 10.04 7.11 -5.06
CA PHE A 13 9.00 7.37 -4.04
C PHE A 13 7.59 7.42 -4.61
N LEU A 14 7.41 7.93 -5.83
CA LEU A 14 6.08 8.03 -6.46
C LEU A 14 5.55 6.67 -6.95
N ALA A 15 6.40 5.67 -7.16
CA ALA A 15 5.98 4.35 -7.63
C ALA A 15 5.28 3.51 -6.55
N ILE A 16 5.40 3.88 -5.26
CA ILE A 16 4.91 3.09 -4.12
C ILE A 16 3.46 3.46 -3.74
N SER A 17 2.95 4.60 -4.21
CA SER A 17 1.62 5.12 -3.85
C SER A 17 0.50 4.74 -4.84
N GLU A 18 0.43 3.47 -5.26
CA GLU A 18 -0.74 2.96 -6.00
C GLU A 18 -1.82 2.54 -4.99
N ALA A 19 -2.84 3.38 -4.80
CA ALA A 19 -4.02 3.03 -4.00
C ALA A 19 -4.75 1.82 -4.63
N LYS A 20 -4.65 0.65 -3.99
CA LYS A 20 -5.27 -0.60 -4.44
C LYS A 20 -6.79 -0.42 -4.50
N ARG A 21 -7.39 -0.80 -5.63
CA ARG A 21 -8.86 -0.79 -5.78
C ARG A 21 -9.45 -2.08 -5.22
N CYS A 22 -10.62 -1.98 -4.60
CA CYS A 22 -11.33 -3.09 -4.00
C CYS A 22 -12.83 -3.05 -4.38
N ARG A 23 -13.50 -4.19 -4.34
CA ARG A 23 -14.96 -4.28 -4.25
C ARG A 23 -15.41 -4.80 -2.88
N SER A 24 -14.56 -5.61 -2.26
CA SER A 24 -14.75 -6.19 -0.95
C SER A 24 -13.58 -5.90 -0.02
N SER A 25 -13.84 -5.91 1.29
CA SER A 25 -12.81 -5.83 2.33
C SER A 25 -11.80 -6.98 2.25
N GLU A 26 -12.20 -8.15 1.75
CA GLU A 26 -11.34 -9.31 1.55
C GLU A 26 -10.23 -9.10 0.50
N GLU A 27 -10.37 -8.10 -0.37
CA GLU A 27 -9.33 -7.74 -1.35
C GLU A 27 -8.23 -6.86 -0.75
N CYS A 28 -8.44 -6.32 0.45
CA CYS A 28 -7.51 -5.46 1.16
C CYS A 28 -6.70 -6.25 2.21
N SER A 29 -5.65 -5.63 2.74
CA SER A 29 -4.84 -6.22 3.81
C SER A 29 -5.62 -6.30 5.12
N GLU A 30 -5.15 -7.10 6.08
CA GLU A 30 -5.81 -7.27 7.39
C GLU A 30 -5.93 -5.97 8.21
N ASP A 31 -5.04 -5.03 7.95
CA ASP A 31 -4.97 -3.69 8.53
C ASP A 31 -5.60 -2.62 7.63
N GLU A 32 -6.41 -3.03 6.65
CA GLU A 32 -7.07 -2.15 5.68
C GLU A 32 -8.58 -2.43 5.58
N CYS A 33 -9.33 -1.42 5.14
CA CYS A 33 -10.74 -1.53 4.80
C CYS A 33 -11.00 -1.04 3.37
N CYS A 34 -12.09 -1.53 2.77
CA CYS A 34 -12.52 -1.06 1.45
C CYS A 34 -13.46 0.14 1.60
N VAL A 35 -13.06 1.32 1.09
CA VAL A 35 -13.88 2.54 1.15
C VAL A 35 -14.48 2.84 -0.22
N ALA A 36 -15.80 2.98 -0.29
CA ALA A 36 -16.51 3.31 -1.51
C ALA A 36 -16.23 4.74 -1.96
N LYS A 37 -15.72 4.90 -3.18
CA LYS A 37 -15.46 6.22 -3.77
C LYS A 37 -16.72 6.78 -4.45
N GLY A 38 -17.72 7.12 -3.64
CA GLY A 38 -18.94 7.82 -4.04
C GLY A 38 -20.25 7.18 -3.58
N ILE A 39 -21.30 8.00 -3.53
CA ILE A 39 -22.63 7.67 -2.97
C ILE A 39 -23.35 6.54 -3.73
N PHE A 40 -22.95 6.26 -4.97
CA PHE A 40 -23.70 5.38 -5.87
C PHE A 40 -23.26 3.91 -5.90
N GLY A 41 -22.36 3.42 -5.04
CA GLY A 41 -22.09 1.97 -4.84
C GLY A 41 -21.58 1.13 -6.04
N PHE A 42 -21.62 1.66 -7.27
CA PHE A 42 -21.26 0.95 -8.51
C PHE A 42 -19.79 1.13 -8.91
N ARG A 43 -19.03 1.96 -8.19
CA ARG A 43 -17.60 2.17 -8.46
C ARG A 43 -16.78 1.30 -7.52
N LYS A 44 -15.66 0.77 -8.03
CA LYS A 44 -14.66 0.11 -7.20
C LYS A 44 -14.21 1.09 -6.11
N GLY A 45 -14.20 0.62 -4.86
CA GLY A 45 -13.63 1.33 -3.72
C GLY A 45 -12.10 1.36 -3.78
N GLU A 46 -11.49 1.95 -2.76
CA GLU A 46 -10.05 1.89 -2.53
C GLU A 46 -9.75 1.32 -1.14
N CYS A 47 -8.69 0.52 -1.05
CA CYS A 47 -8.17 0.04 0.22
C CYS A 47 -7.53 1.22 0.96
N ARG A 48 -7.97 1.42 2.21
CA ARG A 48 -7.48 2.44 3.13
C ARG A 48 -7.05 1.74 4.41
N LYS A 49 -6.00 2.24 5.07
CA LYS A 49 -5.62 1.75 6.40
C LYS A 49 -6.75 1.95 7.40
N LEU A 50 -6.86 1.04 8.37
CA LEU A 50 -7.76 1.18 9.51
C LEU A 50 -7.48 2.49 10.26
N ALA A 51 -8.53 3.10 10.82
CA ALA A 51 -8.42 4.37 11.51
C ALA A 51 -7.61 4.23 12.81
N GLN A 52 -6.62 5.10 12.97
CA GLN A 52 -5.77 5.18 14.15
C GLN A 52 -6.37 6.10 15.21
N ASN A 53 -5.75 6.14 16.39
CA ASN A 53 -6.22 6.96 17.50
C ASN A 53 -6.36 8.44 17.07
N GLY A 54 -7.53 9.02 17.34
CA GLY A 54 -7.90 10.40 16.99
C GLY A 54 -8.46 10.59 15.57
N GLU A 55 -8.32 9.59 14.70
CA GLU A 55 -8.89 9.64 13.34
C GLU A 55 -10.41 9.41 13.36
N GLU A 56 -11.07 9.94 12.34
CA GLU A 56 -12.50 9.74 12.11
C GLU A 56 -12.76 8.29 11.71
N CYS A 57 -13.81 7.70 12.28
CA CYS A 57 -14.19 6.32 12.06
C CYS A 57 -15.67 6.18 11.72
N SER A 58 -15.99 5.04 11.11
CA SER A 58 -17.37 4.58 10.94
C SER A 58 -17.57 3.28 11.71
N GLU A 59 -18.76 3.09 12.27
CA GLU A 59 -19.09 1.83 12.93
C GLU A 59 -19.15 0.71 11.89
N LYS A 60 -18.92 -0.53 12.32
CA LYS A 60 -19.01 -1.70 11.42
C LYS A 60 -20.40 -1.84 10.77
N GLU A 61 -21.40 -1.29 11.43
CA GLU A 61 -22.81 -1.28 11.02
C GLU A 61 -23.08 -0.27 9.89
N ASP A 62 -22.16 0.68 9.65
CA ASP A 62 -22.24 1.67 8.58
C ASP A 62 -21.64 1.17 7.25
N ALA A 63 -21.16 -0.07 7.23
CA ALA A 63 -20.76 -0.70 5.98
C ALA A 63 -21.98 -0.84 5.06
N VAL A 64 -21.84 -0.45 3.81
CA VAL A 64 -22.88 -0.49 2.80
C VAL A 64 -22.52 -1.43 1.66
N GLY A 65 -23.54 -2.09 1.10
CA GLY A 65 -23.39 -3.01 -0.03
C GLY A 65 -24.34 -4.18 0.08
N PHE A 66 -24.27 -5.09 -0.89
CA PHE A 66 -25.09 -6.31 -0.87
C PHE A 66 -24.62 -7.32 0.20
N LEU A 67 -23.44 -7.10 0.79
CA LEU A 67 -22.80 -7.96 1.80
C LEU A 67 -21.98 -7.15 2.84
N ASP A 68 -22.31 -5.87 3.10
CA ASP A 68 -21.59 -5.04 4.09
C ASP A 68 -20.07 -4.91 3.81
N GLU A 69 -19.73 -4.84 2.52
CA GLU A 69 -18.36 -5.00 2.03
C GLU A 69 -17.59 -3.68 1.86
N GLN A 70 -18.27 -2.53 1.92
CA GLN A 70 -17.67 -1.23 1.66
C GLN A 70 -18.11 -0.19 2.67
N TYR A 71 -17.16 0.55 3.23
CA TYR A 71 -17.44 1.67 4.11
C TYR A 71 -17.69 2.94 3.32
N ILE A 72 -18.61 3.78 3.81
CA ILE A 72 -18.80 5.13 3.26
C ILE A 72 -17.89 6.08 4.02
N HIS A 73 -16.95 6.69 3.31
CA HIS A 73 -16.03 7.73 3.79
C HIS A 73 -14.88 7.28 4.71
N HIS A 74 -15.14 6.51 5.78
CA HIS A 74 -14.11 6.20 6.80
C HIS A 74 -13.99 4.70 7.09
N CYS A 75 -12.78 4.26 7.46
CA CYS A 75 -12.56 2.91 7.93
C CYS A 75 -12.95 2.75 9.39
N PRO A 76 -13.23 1.52 9.85
CA PRO A 76 -13.33 1.23 11.27
C PRO A 76 -11.97 1.41 11.95
N CYS A 77 -12.00 1.55 13.27
CA CYS A 77 -10.79 1.68 14.07
C CYS A 77 -9.92 0.42 14.01
N ALA A 78 -8.60 0.62 14.13
CA ALA A 78 -7.65 -0.46 14.28
C ALA A 78 -7.93 -1.28 15.56
N SER A 79 -7.42 -2.52 15.57
CA SER A 79 -7.57 -3.43 16.70
C SER A 79 -7.15 -2.79 18.03
N GLY A 80 -8.03 -2.86 19.04
CA GLY A 80 -7.79 -2.28 20.36
C GLY A 80 -8.26 -0.83 20.52
N LEU A 81 -8.75 -0.20 19.45
CA LEU A 81 -9.39 1.12 19.50
C LEU A 81 -10.91 0.98 19.39
N SER A 82 -11.63 1.92 20.00
CA SER A 82 -13.10 2.01 19.97
C SER A 82 -13.52 3.30 19.27
N CYS A 83 -14.55 3.23 18.42
CA CYS A 83 -15.10 4.41 17.74
C CYS A 83 -16.10 5.09 18.69
N GLU A 84 -15.74 6.23 19.27
CA GLU A 84 -16.60 6.97 20.20
C GLU A 84 -17.03 8.33 19.62
N PRO A 85 -18.32 8.70 19.73
CA PRO A 85 -18.80 10.01 19.32
C PRO A 85 -18.37 11.11 20.30
N SER A 86 -17.96 12.25 19.76
CA SER A 86 -17.68 13.44 20.57
C SER A 86 -18.97 14.09 21.11
N GLU A 87 -20.05 14.06 20.32
CA GLU A 87 -21.36 14.57 20.74
C GLU A 87 -22.48 13.60 20.37
N VAL A 88 -23.41 13.39 21.29
CA VAL A 88 -24.64 12.63 21.04
C VAL A 88 -25.82 13.58 21.20
N LYS A 89 -26.63 13.72 20.13
CA LYS A 89 -27.80 14.61 20.12
C LYS A 89 -29.07 13.78 19.91
N ASP A 90 -29.97 13.85 20.88
CA ASP A 90 -31.32 13.30 20.74
C ASP A 90 -32.22 14.33 20.05
N LEU A 91 -32.64 14.01 18.83
CA LEU A 91 -33.56 14.85 18.07
C LEU A 91 -34.97 14.24 18.10
N PRO A 92 -35.99 15.05 18.46
CA PRO A 92 -37.36 14.58 18.38
C PRO A 92 -37.68 14.17 16.93
N PHE A 93 -38.31 13.01 16.76
CA PHE A 93 -38.72 12.37 15.48
C PHE A 93 -37.63 11.67 14.65
N ILE A 94 -36.34 11.92 14.89
CA ILE A 94 -35.23 11.36 14.10
C ILE A 94 -34.41 10.36 14.90
N GLY A 95 -34.51 10.40 16.23
CA GLY A 95 -33.76 9.54 17.14
C GLY A 95 -32.44 10.16 17.58
N THR A 96 -31.55 9.32 18.08
CA THR A 96 -30.23 9.69 18.59
C THR A 96 -29.24 9.76 17.43
N ILE A 97 -28.59 10.91 17.25
CA ILE A 97 -27.54 11.12 16.25
C ILE A 97 -26.19 11.23 16.94
N LYS A 98 -25.23 10.45 16.48
CA LYS A 98 -23.81 10.50 16.87
C LYS A 98 -23.08 11.49 15.97
N ILE A 99 -22.24 12.34 16.53
CA ILE A 99 -21.51 13.39 15.81
C ILE A 99 -20.03 13.27 16.14
N ASP A 100 -19.20 13.35 15.10
CA ASP A 100 -17.74 13.39 15.18
C ASP A 100 -17.20 12.16 15.93
N GLU A 101 -17.42 10.99 15.32
CA GLU A 101 -16.98 9.70 15.81
C GLU A 101 -15.49 9.52 15.53
N ARG A 102 -14.73 9.26 16.59
CA ARG A 102 -13.27 9.14 16.53
C ARG A 102 -12.78 7.91 17.26
N CYS A 103 -11.66 7.37 16.80
CA CYS A 103 -11.03 6.24 17.47
C CYS A 103 -10.33 6.68 18.76
N VAL A 104 -10.69 6.04 19.86
CA VAL A 104 -10.09 6.26 21.18
C VAL A 104 -9.62 4.94 21.79
N GLY A 105 -8.57 5.00 22.61
CA GLY A 105 -7.97 3.85 23.28
C GLY A 105 -6.44 3.88 23.32
N ASP A 106 -5.83 2.96 24.03
CA ASP A 106 -4.37 2.87 24.12
C ASP A 106 -3.78 2.34 22.80
N SER A 107 -3.07 3.19 22.08
CA SER A 107 -2.28 2.86 20.87
C SER A 107 -1.13 1.88 21.12
N SER A 108 -1.06 1.27 22.31
CA SER A 108 -0.05 0.27 22.67
C SER A 108 -0.20 -1.05 21.90
N HIS A 109 -1.28 -1.23 21.13
CA HIS A 109 -1.47 -2.34 20.20
C HIS A 109 -1.51 -1.93 18.72
N THR A 110 -1.42 -0.64 18.42
CA THR A 110 -1.13 -0.24 17.05
C THR A 110 0.36 -0.44 16.88
N THR A 111 0.77 -1.50 16.19
CA THR A 111 2.08 -1.52 15.53
C THR A 111 2.12 -0.23 14.73
N PRO A 112 2.91 0.78 15.14
CA PRO A 112 3.20 1.89 14.26
C PRO A 112 3.78 1.24 13.01
N ALA A 113 3.45 1.73 11.82
CA ALA A 113 4.32 1.48 10.69
C ALA A 113 5.71 1.93 11.13
N GLU A 114 6.52 0.96 11.55
CA GLU A 114 7.88 1.17 11.99
C GLU A 114 8.55 1.81 10.77
N PRO A 115 9.10 3.03 10.87
CA PRO A 115 10.00 3.48 9.83
C PRO A 115 11.12 2.45 9.81
N GLU A 116 11.15 1.64 8.74
CA GLU A 116 12.11 0.55 8.59
C GLU A 116 13.51 1.06 8.92
N PRO A 117 14.30 0.29 9.71
CA PRO A 117 15.59 0.73 10.20
C PRO A 117 16.51 1.08 9.03
N GLU A 118 17.19 2.22 9.16
CA GLU A 118 18.31 2.62 8.31
C GLU A 118 19.28 1.44 8.20
N THR A 119 19.20 0.72 7.09
CA THR A 119 20.13 -0.37 6.81
C THR A 119 21.42 0.29 6.40
N GLU A 120 22.43 0.17 7.28
CA GLU A 120 23.79 0.62 7.06
C GLU A 120 24.24 0.29 5.63
N GLU A 121 24.77 1.32 4.96
CA GLU A 121 25.44 1.24 3.68
C GLU A 121 26.54 0.15 3.72
N PRO A 122 26.54 -0.86 2.84
CA PRO A 122 27.77 -1.58 2.57
C PRO A 122 28.72 -0.62 1.84
N GLU A 123 29.90 -0.43 2.44
CA GLU A 123 31.00 0.39 1.92
C GLU A 123 31.28 0.05 0.44
N PRO A 124 31.60 1.04 -0.41
CA PRO A 124 31.92 0.80 -1.81
C PRO A 124 33.27 0.09 -1.90
N GLU A 125 33.26 -1.20 -2.25
CA GLU A 125 34.48 -1.87 -2.71
C GLU A 125 34.91 -1.27 -4.05
N THR A 126 36.08 -0.65 -3.98
CA THR A 126 36.90 -0.02 -5.00
C THR A 126 36.97 -0.80 -6.31
N GLU A 127 36.85 -0.07 -7.42
CA GLU A 127 37.18 -0.49 -8.78
C GLU A 127 38.56 -1.18 -8.87
N GLU A 128 38.65 -2.28 -9.62
CA GLU A 128 39.83 -2.56 -10.43
C GLU A 128 39.43 -2.91 -11.88
N PRO A 129 40.15 -2.37 -12.89
CA PRO A 129 39.76 -2.41 -14.29
C PRO A 129 40.10 -3.73 -14.99
N GLU A 130 39.35 -3.98 -16.06
CA GLU A 130 39.43 -5.09 -17.01
C GLU A 130 40.83 -5.26 -17.62
N PRO A 131 41.28 -6.52 -17.86
CA PRO A 131 42.19 -6.79 -18.96
C PRO A 131 41.40 -7.30 -20.19
N GLU A 132 41.45 -6.51 -21.25
CA GLU A 132 41.19 -6.96 -22.63
C GLU A 132 42.16 -8.10 -22.99
N PRO A 133 41.71 -9.12 -23.74
CA PRO A 133 42.63 -9.84 -24.61
C PRO A 133 42.28 -9.65 -26.08
N GLU A 134 43.15 -8.85 -26.70
CA GLU A 134 43.85 -9.01 -27.97
C GLU A 134 43.26 -9.90 -29.09
N THR A 135 43.23 -9.26 -30.25
CA THR A 135 43.00 -9.66 -31.64
C THR A 135 43.90 -10.78 -32.20
N GLU A 136 43.50 -11.26 -33.40
CA GLU A 136 44.20 -12.07 -34.43
C GLU A 136 44.11 -13.60 -34.27
N GLU A 137 43.81 -14.44 -35.28
CA GLU A 137 43.69 -14.34 -36.74
C GLU A 137 42.95 -15.62 -37.28
N PRO A 138 42.61 -15.72 -38.59
CA PRO A 138 41.65 -16.70 -39.13
C PRO A 138 42.25 -17.98 -39.75
N GLU A 139 41.36 -19.00 -39.88
CA GLU A 139 41.29 -20.09 -40.91
C GLU A 139 42.43 -21.15 -40.97
N PRO A 140 42.17 -22.43 -41.37
CA PRO A 140 41.50 -22.79 -42.63
C PRO A 140 40.59 -24.04 -42.67
N GLU A 141 40.00 -24.18 -43.86
CA GLU A 141 39.06 -25.13 -44.45
C GLU A 141 39.38 -26.65 -44.38
N GLU A 142 38.28 -27.43 -44.34
CA GLU A 142 37.99 -28.74 -44.97
C GLU A 142 38.81 -30.02 -44.60
N PRO A 143 38.34 -31.26 -44.91
CA PRO A 143 37.16 -31.70 -45.69
C PRO A 143 36.25 -32.77 -45.02
N GLU A 144 35.15 -33.07 -45.72
CA GLU A 144 34.20 -34.18 -45.50
C GLU A 144 34.86 -35.58 -45.47
N PRO A 145 34.17 -36.57 -44.89
CA PRO A 145 34.04 -37.81 -45.66
C PRO A 145 32.62 -38.38 -45.72
N GLU A 146 32.26 -38.76 -46.93
CA GLU A 146 31.22 -39.74 -47.28
C GLU A 146 31.42 -41.05 -46.50
N SER A 147 30.33 -41.73 -46.09
CA SER A 147 30.27 -43.20 -46.01
C SER A 147 28.84 -43.70 -45.83
N GLU A 148 28.40 -44.45 -46.84
CA GLU A 148 27.30 -45.42 -46.89
C GLU A 148 27.04 -46.18 -45.58
N LYS A 149 25.76 -46.30 -45.19
CA LYS A 149 25.06 -47.60 -45.08
C LYS A 149 23.55 -47.46 -44.92
#